data_AF-A0A956SAD7-F1
#
_entry.id   AF-A0A956SAD7-F1
#
_cell.length_a   1.000
_cell.length_b   1.000
_cell.length_c   1.000
_cell.angle_alpha   90.00
_cell.angle_beta   90.00
_cell.angle_gamma   90.00
#
_symmetry.space_group_name_H-M   'P 1'
#
loop_
_entity.id
_entity.type
_entity.pdbx_description
1 polymer ?
#
loop_
_entity_poly.entity_id
_entity_poly.type
_entity_poly.pdbx_seq_one_letter_code
_entity_poly.pdbx_strand_id
1 'polypeptide(L)' 'ASNIITVVSEYFLTQKVKPVAAGAEGYDKYLATLADHHAVMTAAMKAKQSASADAANHLKDTIDALAKRYP' A
#
# COMPACT_ATOMS: atom_id res chain seq x y z
N ALA A 1 8.40 1.96 10.37
CA ALA A 1 7.49 2.86 9.62
C ALA A 1 8.14 3.51 8.38
N SER A 2 9.14 4.40 8.50
CA SER A 2 9.71 5.09 7.31
C SER A 2 10.23 4.13 6.23
N ASN A 3 10.93 3.06 6.63
CA ASN A 3 11.41 2.01 5.71
C ASN A 3 10.24 1.36 4.93
N ILE A 4 9.12 1.05 5.61
CA ILE A 4 7.93 0.49 4.96
C ILE A 4 7.41 1.44 3.87
N ILE A 5 7.33 2.74 4.17
CA ILE A 5 6.90 3.74 3.18
C ILE A 5 7.84 3.73 1.97
N THR A 6 9.15 3.80 2.19
CA THR A 6 10.16 3.77 1.11
C THR A 6 10.05 2.52 0.25
N VAL A 7 10.00 1.33 0.85
CA VAL A 7 9.92 0.06 0.11
C VAL A 7 8.59 -0.05 -0.66
N VAL A 8 7.48 0.34 -0.06
CA VAL A 8 6.17 0.31 -0.72
C VAL A 8 6.12 1.32 -1.86
N SER A 9 6.65 2.54 -1.69
CA SER A 9 6.61 3.57 -2.73
C SER A 9 7.56 3.28 -3.88
N GLU A 10 8.81 2.92 -3.60
CA GLU A 10 9.85 2.79 -4.62
C GLU A 10 9.77 1.43 -5.33
N TYR A 11 9.72 0.36 -4.55
CA TYR A 11 9.76 -0.99 -5.12
C TYR A 11 8.36 -1.47 -5.53
N PHE A 12 7.42 -1.54 -4.59
CA PHE A 12 6.13 -2.17 -4.90
C PHE A 12 5.25 -1.29 -5.80
N LEU A 13 5.14 0.01 -5.52
CA LEU A 13 4.30 0.90 -6.29
C LEU A 13 4.97 1.31 -7.61
N THR A 14 6.10 2.00 -7.53
CA THR A 14 6.71 2.64 -8.71
C THR A 14 7.32 1.64 -9.68
N GLN A 15 7.97 0.58 -9.18
CA GLN A 15 8.62 -0.41 -10.04
C GLN A 15 7.69 -1.55 -10.47
N LYS A 16 6.78 -2.05 -9.60
CA LYS A 16 5.99 -3.26 -9.91
C LYS A 16 4.60 -2.97 -10.48
N VAL A 17 3.99 -1.82 -10.21
CA VAL A 17 2.65 -1.50 -10.74
C VAL A 17 2.77 -0.86 -12.13
N LYS A 18 2.17 -1.50 -13.14
CA LYS A 18 2.08 -0.94 -14.49
C LYS A 18 0.90 0.03 -14.58
N PRO A 19 1.08 1.24 -15.14
CA PRO A 19 -0.03 2.14 -15.41
C PRO A 19 -1.05 1.51 -16.35
N VAL A 20 -2.33 1.76 -16.08
CA VAL A 20 -3.44 1.41 -16.98
C VAL A 20 -4.18 2.70 -17.32
N ALA A 21 -4.47 2.91 -18.61
CA ALA A 21 -5.18 4.09 -19.06
C ALA A 21 -6.65 4.06 -18.60
N ALA A 22 -7.23 5.25 -18.35
CA ALA A 22 -8.64 5.36 -18.02
C ALA A 22 -9.51 4.79 -19.16
N GLY A 23 -10.50 3.96 -18.81
CA GLY A 23 -11.37 3.28 -19.77
C GLY A 23 -10.77 2.03 -20.42
N ALA A 24 -9.48 1.72 -20.18
CA ALA A 24 -8.91 0.45 -20.59
C ALA A 24 -9.33 -0.68 -19.65
N GLU A 25 -9.31 -1.91 -20.17
CA GLU A 25 -9.54 -3.10 -19.35
C GLU A 25 -8.55 -3.17 -18.18
N GLY A 26 -9.07 -3.43 -16.98
CA GLY A 26 -8.25 -3.54 -15.77
C GLY A 26 -7.96 -2.21 -15.06
N TYR A 27 -8.50 -1.08 -15.53
CA TYR A 27 -8.31 0.23 -14.87
C TYR A 27 -8.79 0.23 -13.41
N ASP A 28 -9.95 -0.37 -13.12
CA ASP A 28 -10.47 -0.46 -11.73
C ASP A 28 -9.56 -1.28 -10.83
N LYS A 29 -8.97 -2.37 -11.36
CA LYS A 29 -7.99 -3.18 -10.62
C LYS A 29 -6.71 -2.38 -10.36
N TYR A 30 -6.28 -1.57 -11.33
CA TYR A 30 -5.15 -0.65 -11.16
C TYR A 30 -5.44 0.36 -10.06
N LEU A 31 -6.59 1.05 -10.08
CA LEU A 31 -6.99 1.99 -9.03
C LEU A 31 -7.04 1.33 -7.65
N ALA A 32 -7.64 0.15 -7.54
CA ALA A 32 -7.69 -0.58 -6.28
C ALA A 32 -6.28 -0.99 -5.79
N THR A 33 -5.37 -1.31 -6.71
CA THR A 33 -3.97 -1.60 -6.36
C THR A 33 -3.26 -0.34 -5.84
N LEU A 34 -3.46 0.82 -6.47
CA LEU A 34 -2.93 2.09 -5.98
C LEU A 34 -3.46 2.44 -4.57
N ALA A 35 -4.75 2.23 -4.35
CA ALA A 35 -5.39 2.47 -3.06
C ALA A 35 -4.80 1.61 -1.94
N ASP A 36 -4.55 0.31 -2.20
CA ASP A 36 -3.95 -0.59 -1.22
C ASP A 36 -2.52 -0.16 -0.82
N HIS A 37 -1.71 0.31 -1.79
CA HIS A 37 -0.37 0.85 -1.48
C HIS A 37 -0.45 2.11 -0.63
N HIS A 38 -1.35 3.03 -0.99
CA HIS A 38 -1.58 4.26 -0.23
C HIS A 38 -2.06 3.97 1.19
N ALA A 39 -2.92 2.96 1.38
CA ALA A 39 -3.37 2.51 2.69
C ALA A 39 -2.20 2.05 3.57
N VAL A 40 -1.27 1.26 3.04
CA VAL A 40 -0.06 0.85 3.80
C VAL A 40 0.79 2.05 4.17
N MET A 41 1.03 2.99 3.24
CA MET A 41 1.86 4.17 3.51
C MET A 41 1.24 5.08 4.58
N THR A 42 -0.08 5.29 4.55
CA THR A 42 -0.79 6.11 5.53
C THR A 42 -0.85 5.43 6.90
N ALA A 43 -1.12 4.12 6.97
CA ALA A 43 -1.07 3.35 8.21
C ALA A 43 0.35 3.34 8.81
N ALA A 44 1.38 3.23 7.97
CA ALA A 44 2.78 3.28 8.41
C ALA A 44 3.12 4.65 9.01
N MET A 45 2.63 5.74 8.40
CA MET A 45 2.80 7.08 8.94
C MET A 45 2.08 7.22 10.30
N LYS A 46 0.86 6.69 10.43
CA LYS A 46 0.11 6.72 11.69
C LYS A 46 0.83 5.95 12.80
N ALA A 47 1.33 4.76 12.50
CA ALA A 47 2.13 3.95 13.43
C ALA A 47 3.47 4.61 13.79
N LYS A 48 4.02 5.49 12.95
CA LYS A 48 5.19 6.31 13.30
C LYS A 48 4.88 7.39 14.32
N GLN A 49 3.68 7.97 14.23
CA GLN A 49 3.24 9.10 15.06
C GLN A 49 2.61 8.66 16.38
N SER A 50 2.18 7.41 16.50
CA SER A 50 1.47 6.87 17.67
C SER A 50 2.10 5.57 18.15
N ALA A 51 2.26 5.42 19.46
CA ALA A 51 2.77 4.20 20.09
C ALA A 51 1.65 3.20 20.49
N SER A 52 0.44 3.32 19.93
CA SER A 52 -0.66 2.41 20.26
C SER A 52 -0.53 1.06 19.54
N ALA A 53 -0.95 -0.01 20.22
CA ALA A 53 -1.06 -1.33 19.61
C ALA A 53 -2.02 -1.34 18.41
N ASP A 54 -3.10 -0.55 18.48
CA ASP A 54 -4.07 -0.44 17.39
C ASP A 54 -3.46 0.10 16.10
N ALA A 55 -2.59 1.11 16.19
CA ALA A 55 -1.91 1.64 15.02
C ALA A 55 -0.96 0.61 14.38
N ALA A 56 -0.29 -0.20 15.22
CA ALA A 56 0.56 -1.29 14.75
C ALA A 56 -0.25 -2.43 14.11
N ASN A 57 -1.37 -2.83 14.72
CA ASN A 57 -2.27 -3.85 14.18
C ASN A 57 -2.88 -3.42 12.84
N HIS A 58 -3.34 -2.17 12.75
CA HIS A 58 -3.88 -1.65 11.51
C HIS A 58 -2.83 -1.59 10.38
N LEU A 59 -1.58 -1.26 10.70
CA LEU A 59 -0.48 -1.36 9.74
C LEU A 59 -0.28 -2.80 9.27
N LYS A 60 -0.31 -3.77 10.18
CA LYS A 60 -0.19 -5.18 9.82
C LYS A 60 -1.31 -5.61 8.88
N ASP A 61 -2.56 -5.27 9.19
CA ASP A 61 -3.72 -5.65 8.39
C ASP A 61 -3.67 -5.08 6.96
N THR A 62 -3.21 -3.83 6.81
CA THR A 62 -3.04 -3.22 5.49
C THR A 62 -1.90 -3.87 4.69
N ILE A 63 -0.81 -4.28 5.34
CA ILE A 63 0.27 -5.04 4.69
C ILE A 63 -0.25 -6.40 4.21
N ASP A 64 -1.01 -7.12 5.04
CA ASP A 64 -1.59 -8.42 4.68
C ASP A 64 -2.61 -8.30 3.54
N ALA A 65 -3.36 -7.19 3.49
CA ALA A 65 -4.26 -6.90 2.38
C ALA A 65 -3.48 -6.64 1.07
N LEU A 66 -2.41 -5.83 1.12
CA LEU A 66 -1.56 -5.55 -0.02
C LEU A 66 -0.86 -6.82 -0.52
N ALA A 67 -0.40 -7.69 0.38
CA ALA A 67 0.29 -8.93 0.02
C ALA A 67 -0.55 -9.83 -0.91
N LYS A 68 -1.89 -9.81 -0.80
CA LYS A 68 -2.78 -10.58 -1.68
C LYS A 68 -2.70 -10.16 -3.16
N ARG A 69 -2.15 -8.98 -3.46
CA ARG A 69 -1.90 -8.52 -4.84
C ARG A 69 -0.68 -9.19 -5.47
N TYR A 70 0.19 -9.78 -4.66
CA TYR A 70 1.48 -10.34 -5.05
C TYR A 70 1.54 -11.83 -4.67
N PRO A 71 1.33 -12.75 -5.63
CA PRO A 71 1.52 -14.19 -5.40
C PRO A 71 3.00 -14.55 -5.21
#